data_AF-A0A0M0KD70-F1
#
_entry.id   AF-A0A0M0KD70-F1
#
_cell.length_a   1.000
_cell.length_b   1.000
_cell.length_c   1.000
_cell.angle_alpha   90.00
_cell.angle_beta   90.00
_cell.angle_gamma   90.00
#
_symmetry.space_group_name_H-M   'P 1'
#
loop_
_entity.id
_entity.type
_entity.pdbx_description
1 polymer ?
#
loop_
_entity_poly.entity_id
_entity_poly.type
_entity_poly.pdbx_seq_one_letter_code
_entity_poly.pdbx_strand_id
1 'polypeptide(L)'
;MRLLRAKRKVSLEQLVENENIQNISVDYNGNLVILSVTKDGGDTLHSIFHVTASGVRKIFVPPVKEAFHHVQPLREHWLLVNARVMDNQTHNAFVYDDQQGLVTSFHLGDGIEHVQTTDQGDIWVGYFDEGVFGDTIGTSGLLCFDQKGDIVFDFDALVKLNKKIPLIDDCYALNVITNDTVYVYYFGDFPIVALRHKSEYELWKDQLLKRPPIEGSQAFSIWEDHVLFSHGYKEKGTVHLYSFTQKSVKSYLPVNEEGEVIHYEFATGRQHLLYLVTENTVYQIDLKLCLSSF
;
A
#
# COMPACT_ATOMS: atom_id res chain seq x y z
N MET A 1 -15.77 22.42 -7.57
CA MET A 1 -14.57 21.55 -7.46
C MET A 1 -14.29 20.98 -8.85
N ARG A 2 -13.02 20.83 -9.26
CA ARG A 2 -12.68 20.29 -10.60
C ARG A 2 -12.99 18.79 -10.64
N LEU A 3 -13.29 18.25 -11.82
CA LEU A 3 -13.52 16.82 -12.01
C LEU A 3 -12.22 16.14 -12.45
N LEU A 4 -11.99 14.91 -11.99
CA LEU A 4 -10.90 14.06 -12.46
C LEU A 4 -11.47 12.70 -12.88
N ARG A 5 -11.24 12.31 -14.14
CA ARG A 5 -11.75 11.04 -14.65
C ARG A 5 -10.94 9.87 -14.09
N ALA A 6 -11.64 8.85 -13.62
CA ALA A 6 -11.10 7.55 -13.31
C ALA A 6 -11.74 6.50 -14.23
N LYS A 7 -10.97 5.48 -14.62
CA LYS A 7 -11.43 4.41 -15.51
C LYS A 7 -11.86 3.21 -14.69
N ARG A 8 -13.02 2.62 -14.98
CA ARG A 8 -13.42 1.34 -14.39
C ARG A 8 -12.39 0.27 -14.70
N LYS A 9 -11.87 -0.40 -13.66
CA LYS A 9 -10.86 -1.46 -13.78
C LYS A 9 -11.45 -2.84 -13.65
N VAL A 10 -12.24 -3.08 -12.61
CA VAL A 10 -12.87 -4.39 -12.35
C VAL A 10 -14.15 -4.24 -11.54
N SER A 11 -15.11 -5.14 -11.77
CA SER A 11 -16.31 -5.30 -10.95
C SER A 11 -16.02 -6.30 -9.84
N LEU A 12 -16.10 -5.89 -8.57
CA LEU A 12 -15.83 -6.76 -7.42
C LEU A 12 -16.92 -7.83 -7.27
N GLU A 13 -18.18 -7.44 -7.44
CA GLU A 13 -19.35 -8.33 -7.38
C GLU A 13 -19.21 -9.54 -8.33
N GLN A 14 -18.77 -9.30 -9.57
CA GLN A 14 -18.61 -10.35 -10.58
C GLN A 14 -17.33 -11.18 -10.39
N LEU A 15 -16.34 -10.63 -9.69
CA LEU A 15 -15.02 -11.24 -9.58
C LEU A 15 -14.92 -12.20 -8.39
N VAL A 16 -15.46 -11.77 -7.23
CA VAL A 16 -15.22 -12.39 -5.92
C VAL A 16 -16.49 -13.08 -5.41
N GLU A 17 -17.40 -13.48 -6.32
CA GLU A 17 -18.74 -13.98 -6.01
C GLU A 17 -18.81 -14.86 -4.73
N ASN A 18 -19.59 -14.41 -3.74
CA ASN A 18 -19.83 -15.07 -2.46
C ASN A 18 -18.62 -15.19 -1.49
N GLU A 19 -17.53 -14.47 -1.74
CA GLU A 19 -16.41 -14.34 -0.81
C GLU A 19 -16.32 -12.94 -0.21
N ASN A 20 -15.81 -12.81 1.03
CA ASN A 20 -15.60 -11.51 1.64
C ASN A 20 -14.24 -10.97 1.22
N ILE A 21 -14.19 -9.75 0.67
CA ILE A 21 -12.92 -9.10 0.34
C ILE A 21 -12.24 -8.67 1.64
N GLN A 22 -11.02 -9.15 1.85
CA GLN A 22 -10.20 -8.84 3.02
C GLN A 22 -9.18 -7.74 2.72
N ASN A 23 -8.64 -7.69 1.49
CA ASN A 23 -7.69 -6.68 1.06
C ASN A 23 -7.70 -6.48 -0.46
N ILE A 24 -7.45 -5.25 -0.89
CA ILE A 24 -7.13 -4.92 -2.28
C ILE A 24 -5.83 -4.14 -2.29
N SER A 25 -4.84 -4.63 -3.03
CA SER A 25 -3.52 -4.02 -3.16
C SER A 25 -3.04 -3.99 -4.61
N VAL A 26 -1.85 -3.43 -4.83
CA VAL A 26 -1.24 -3.27 -6.15
C VAL A 26 0.14 -3.93 -6.16
N ASP A 27 0.42 -4.79 -7.13
CA ASP A 27 1.73 -5.42 -7.31
C ASP A 27 2.77 -4.47 -7.93
N TYR A 28 4.03 -4.90 -7.99
CA TYR A 28 5.14 -4.10 -8.53
C TYR A 28 5.04 -3.80 -10.04
N ASN A 29 4.10 -4.41 -10.74
CA ASN A 29 3.77 -4.14 -12.14
C ASN A 29 2.52 -3.27 -12.31
N GLY A 30 1.90 -2.81 -11.22
CA GLY A 30 0.68 -2.01 -11.27
C GLY A 30 -0.60 -2.83 -11.49
N ASN A 31 -0.59 -4.14 -11.25
CA ASN A 31 -1.79 -4.98 -11.33
C ASN A 31 -2.50 -5.02 -9.97
N LEU A 32 -3.83 -5.16 -10.00
CA LEU A 32 -4.61 -5.35 -8.78
C LEU A 32 -4.42 -6.79 -8.27
N VAL A 33 -4.25 -6.90 -6.96
CA VAL A 33 -4.27 -8.16 -6.23
C VAL A 33 -5.36 -8.05 -5.17
N ILE A 34 -6.30 -8.99 -5.19
CA ILE A 34 -7.43 -9.00 -4.26
C ILE A 34 -7.34 -10.27 -3.42
N LEU A 35 -7.31 -10.10 -2.11
CA LEU A 35 -7.41 -11.19 -1.13
C LEU A 35 -8.85 -11.26 -0.66
N SER A 36 -9.44 -12.44 -0.76
CA SER A 36 -10.75 -12.72 -0.19
C SER A 36 -10.74 -13.96 0.68
N VAL A 37 -11.80 -14.08 1.47
CA VAL A 37 -11.96 -15.15 2.44
C VAL A 37 -13.39 -15.70 2.40
N THR A 38 -13.47 -17.03 2.47
CA THR A 38 -14.70 -17.75 2.82
C THR A 38 -14.46 -18.58 4.08
N LYS A 39 -15.52 -18.76 4.86
CA LYS A 39 -15.50 -19.64 6.03
C LYS A 39 -16.19 -20.93 5.66
N ASP A 40 -15.50 -22.05 5.79
CA ASP A 40 -16.04 -23.39 5.61
C ASP A 40 -15.67 -24.28 6.79
N GLY A 41 -16.67 -24.81 7.50
CA GLY A 41 -16.45 -25.80 8.56
C GLY A 41 -15.54 -25.42 9.72
N GLY A 42 -15.14 -24.14 9.87
CA GLY A 42 -14.18 -23.65 10.88
C GLY A 42 -12.78 -23.32 10.33
N ASP A 43 -12.48 -23.74 9.10
CA ASP A 43 -11.26 -23.36 8.38
C ASP A 43 -11.48 -22.06 7.58
N THR A 44 -10.38 -21.33 7.39
CA THR A 44 -10.37 -20.06 6.64
C THR A 44 -9.80 -20.33 5.24
N LEU A 45 -10.67 -20.25 4.23
CA LEU A 45 -10.29 -20.45 2.83
C LEU A 45 -9.98 -19.11 2.21
N HIS A 46 -8.72 -18.90 1.84
CA HIS A 46 -8.26 -17.69 1.19
C HIS A 46 -8.21 -17.88 -0.32
N SER A 47 -8.65 -16.86 -1.05
CA SER A 47 -8.46 -16.77 -2.50
C SER A 47 -7.67 -15.51 -2.84
N ILE A 48 -6.76 -15.63 -3.80
CA ILE A 48 -6.06 -14.47 -4.37
C ILE A 48 -6.50 -14.32 -5.82
N PHE A 49 -7.01 -13.14 -6.18
CA PHE A 49 -7.34 -12.78 -7.55
C PHE A 49 -6.30 -11.79 -8.07
N HIS A 50 -5.50 -12.21 -9.04
CA HIS A 50 -4.52 -11.37 -9.73
C HIS A 50 -5.11 -10.86 -11.04
N VAL A 51 -5.41 -9.56 -11.08
CA VAL A 51 -6.10 -8.91 -12.20
C VAL A 51 -5.09 -8.20 -13.08
N THR A 52 -4.78 -8.82 -14.21
CA THR A 52 -3.77 -8.35 -15.17
C THR A 52 -4.41 -7.88 -16.48
N ALA A 53 -3.62 -7.31 -17.39
CA ALA A 53 -4.08 -7.03 -18.74
C ALA A 53 -4.49 -8.29 -19.53
N SER A 54 -3.92 -9.46 -19.21
CA SER A 54 -4.26 -10.75 -19.82
C SER A 54 -5.54 -11.39 -19.25
N GLY A 55 -6.11 -10.81 -18.19
CA GLY A 55 -7.27 -11.34 -17.50
C GLY A 55 -7.02 -11.59 -16.01
N VAL A 56 -7.93 -12.34 -15.40
CA VAL A 56 -7.91 -12.65 -13.97
C VAL A 56 -7.39 -14.07 -13.77
N ARG A 57 -6.40 -14.22 -12.89
CA ARG A 57 -5.99 -15.53 -12.37
C ARG A 57 -6.39 -15.65 -10.91
N LYS A 58 -7.17 -16.69 -10.58
CA LYS A 58 -7.40 -17.11 -9.20
C LYS A 58 -6.26 -18.04 -8.77
N ILE A 59 -5.56 -17.70 -7.70
CA ILE A 59 -4.47 -18.51 -7.14
C ILE A 59 -5.02 -19.28 -5.95
N PHE A 60 -4.65 -20.56 -5.89
CA PHE A 60 -5.02 -21.44 -4.79
C PHE A 60 -4.12 -21.19 -3.59
N VAL A 61 -4.74 -21.02 -2.42
CA VAL A 61 -4.07 -21.06 -1.12
C VAL A 61 -4.65 -22.25 -0.38
N PRO A 62 -3.83 -23.16 0.18
CA PRO A 62 -4.36 -24.28 0.95
C PRO A 62 -5.18 -23.80 2.15
N PRO A 63 -6.16 -24.59 2.63
CA PRO A 63 -6.87 -24.27 3.87
C PRO A 63 -5.90 -24.13 5.04
N VAL A 64 -5.99 -23.01 5.75
CA VAL A 64 -5.11 -22.66 6.86
C VAL A 64 -5.88 -22.00 7.99
N LYS A 65 -5.29 -21.95 9.19
CA LYS A 65 -5.92 -21.35 10.39
C LYS A 65 -5.59 -19.87 10.53
N GLU A 66 -4.46 -19.46 9.98
CA GLU A 66 -3.97 -18.11 9.95
C GLU A 66 -4.93 -17.23 9.15
N ALA A 67 -5.23 -16.03 9.68
CA ALA A 67 -5.91 -14.99 8.92
C ALA A 67 -4.87 -14.07 8.28
N PHE A 68 -5.12 -13.63 7.05
CA PHE A 68 -4.22 -12.72 6.35
C PHE A 68 -4.87 -11.37 6.08
N HIS A 69 -4.08 -10.32 6.20
CA HIS A 69 -4.49 -8.92 5.99
C HIS A 69 -3.84 -8.33 4.74
N HIS A 70 -2.71 -8.87 4.30
CA HIS A 70 -2.02 -8.43 3.09
C HIS A 70 -1.63 -9.60 2.19
N VAL A 71 -1.57 -9.31 0.90
CA VAL A 71 -1.04 -10.22 -0.12
C VAL A 71 -0.20 -9.43 -1.12
N GLN A 72 0.93 -9.99 -1.52
CA GLN A 72 1.78 -9.45 -2.59
C GLN A 72 2.43 -10.61 -3.36
N PRO A 73 2.65 -10.51 -4.67
CA PRO A 73 3.55 -11.43 -5.35
C PRO A 73 4.97 -11.25 -4.81
N LEU A 74 5.69 -12.34 -4.62
CA LEU A 74 7.09 -12.35 -4.21
C LEU A 74 7.85 -13.23 -5.19
N ARG A 75 8.33 -12.60 -6.27
CA ARG A 75 8.86 -13.27 -7.47
C ARG A 75 7.84 -14.26 -8.04
N GLU A 76 8.16 -15.55 -8.11
CA GLU A 76 7.27 -16.62 -8.56
C GLU A 76 6.23 -17.06 -7.51
N HIS A 77 6.38 -16.63 -6.26
CA HIS A 77 5.54 -17.03 -5.14
C HIS A 77 4.56 -15.93 -4.70
N TRP A 78 3.75 -16.23 -3.68
CA TRP A 78 2.80 -15.31 -3.06
C TRP A 78 3.11 -15.14 -1.59
N LEU A 79 3.34 -13.90 -1.17
CA LEU A 79 3.49 -13.53 0.23
C LEU A 79 2.11 -13.19 0.81
N LEU A 80 1.71 -13.89 1.86
CA LEU A 80 0.53 -13.58 2.66
C LEU A 80 0.97 -13.20 4.07
N VAL A 81 0.43 -12.08 4.58
CA VAL A 81 0.87 -11.50 5.85
C VAL A 81 -0.32 -11.28 6.78
N ASN A 82 -0.20 -11.77 8.01
CA ASN A 82 -1.06 -11.37 9.11
C ASN A 82 -0.48 -10.09 9.75
N ALA A 83 -1.25 -9.01 9.75
CA ALA A 83 -0.83 -7.74 10.33
C ALA A 83 -0.59 -7.77 11.84
N ARG A 84 -1.12 -8.79 12.54
CA ARG A 84 -1.12 -8.85 14.01
C ARG A 84 -0.36 -10.05 14.56
N VAL A 85 0.54 -9.79 15.52
CA VAL A 85 1.26 -10.80 16.31
C VAL A 85 1.52 -10.29 17.73
N MET A 86 1.69 -11.22 18.68
CA MET A 86 1.90 -10.87 20.08
C MET A 86 3.38 -10.74 20.47
N ASP A 87 4.29 -11.31 19.68
CA ASP A 87 5.72 -11.37 20.00
C ASP A 87 6.59 -11.45 18.74
N ASN A 88 7.91 -11.31 18.93
CA ASN A 88 8.92 -11.40 17.87
C ASN A 88 9.26 -12.84 17.42
N GLN A 89 8.63 -13.86 17.99
CA GLN A 89 8.91 -15.27 17.68
C GLN A 89 7.86 -15.85 16.73
N THR A 90 6.66 -15.29 16.73
CA THR A 90 5.54 -15.74 15.92
C THR A 90 5.73 -15.31 14.47
N HIS A 91 5.80 -16.29 13.56
CA HIS A 91 5.79 -16.02 12.13
C HIS A 91 4.41 -15.52 11.70
N ASN A 92 4.39 -14.43 10.94
CA ASN A 92 3.18 -13.84 10.37
C ASN A 92 3.27 -13.54 8.89
N ALA A 93 4.40 -13.81 8.26
CA ALA A 93 4.57 -13.81 6.82
C ALA A 93 4.78 -15.23 6.31
N PHE A 94 3.99 -15.61 5.32
CA PHE A 94 3.97 -16.95 4.76
C PHE A 94 4.09 -16.86 3.24
N VAL A 95 5.09 -17.54 2.69
CA VAL A 95 5.36 -17.56 1.25
C VAL A 95 4.79 -18.85 0.69
N TYR A 96 3.81 -18.74 -0.21
CA TYR A 96 3.17 -19.88 -0.86
C TYR A 96 3.56 -19.96 -2.34
N ASP A 97 3.87 -21.17 -2.75
CA ASP A 97 3.93 -21.56 -4.15
C ASP A 97 2.52 -21.98 -4.62
N ASP A 98 2.17 -21.63 -5.85
CA ASP A 98 0.83 -21.88 -6.39
C ASP A 98 0.52 -23.38 -6.57
N GLN A 99 1.53 -24.25 -6.57
CA GLN A 99 1.41 -25.70 -6.75
C GLN A 99 1.94 -26.51 -5.55
N GLN A 100 2.97 -26.02 -4.87
CA GLN A 100 3.70 -26.77 -3.85
C GLN A 100 3.25 -26.44 -2.41
N GLY A 101 2.43 -25.41 -2.22
CA GLY A 101 1.97 -24.99 -0.90
C GLY A 101 2.99 -24.09 -0.19
N LEU A 102 3.10 -24.20 1.13
CA LEU A 102 3.97 -23.33 1.93
C LEU A 102 5.45 -23.59 1.62
N VAL A 103 6.17 -22.55 1.17
CA VAL A 103 7.61 -22.57 0.88
C VAL A 103 8.42 -22.21 2.12
N THR A 104 8.08 -21.10 2.76
CA THR A 104 8.76 -20.61 3.96
C THR A 104 7.86 -19.65 4.73
N SER A 105 8.23 -19.35 5.97
CA SER A 105 7.60 -18.30 6.77
C SER A 105 8.61 -17.59 7.65
N PHE A 106 8.31 -16.36 8.03
CA PHE A 106 9.14 -15.52 8.89
C PHE A 106 8.31 -14.48 9.64
N HIS A 107 8.96 -13.77 10.56
CA HIS A 107 8.36 -12.71 11.36
C HIS A 107 8.59 -11.34 10.71
N LEU A 108 7.53 -10.54 10.59
CA LEU A 108 7.56 -9.18 10.03
C LEU A 108 7.13 -8.10 11.04
N GLY A 109 7.02 -8.39 12.34
CA GLY A 109 6.55 -7.43 13.35
C GLY A 109 5.03 -7.40 13.52
N ASP A 110 4.57 -6.78 14.61
CA ASP A 110 3.16 -6.46 14.88
C ASP A 110 2.81 -5.07 14.36
N GLY A 111 1.51 -4.82 14.18
CA GLY A 111 0.99 -3.52 13.79
C GLY A 111 1.35 -3.13 12.36
N ILE A 112 1.30 -4.09 11.44
CA ILE A 112 1.58 -3.84 10.02
C ILE A 112 0.41 -3.10 9.36
N GLU A 113 0.69 -1.99 8.70
CA GLU A 113 -0.29 -1.20 7.94
C GLU A 113 -0.14 -1.40 6.43
N HIS A 114 1.11 -1.46 5.94
CA HIS A 114 1.41 -1.57 4.51
C HIS A 114 2.43 -2.66 4.23
N VAL A 115 2.20 -3.44 3.18
CA VAL A 115 3.17 -4.40 2.63
C VAL A 115 3.26 -4.21 1.11
N GLN A 116 4.46 -3.93 0.59
CA GLN A 116 4.72 -3.91 -0.85
C GLN A 116 6.05 -4.59 -1.17
N THR A 117 6.04 -5.49 -2.15
CA THR A 117 7.23 -6.23 -2.57
C THR A 117 7.84 -5.65 -3.83
N THR A 118 9.13 -5.89 -4.08
CA THR A 118 9.80 -5.56 -5.35
C THR A 118 9.90 -6.79 -6.24
N ASP A 119 10.17 -6.58 -7.53
CA ASP A 119 10.47 -7.65 -8.49
C ASP A 119 11.75 -8.43 -8.13
N GLN A 120 12.67 -7.81 -7.37
CA GLN A 120 13.88 -8.44 -6.85
C GLN A 120 13.65 -9.22 -5.55
N GLY A 121 12.45 -9.16 -4.96
CA GLY A 121 12.10 -9.92 -3.76
C GLY A 121 12.35 -9.19 -2.44
N ASP A 122 12.56 -7.88 -2.47
CA ASP A 122 12.54 -7.07 -1.24
C ASP A 122 11.09 -6.90 -0.77
N ILE A 123 10.89 -6.86 0.54
CA ILE A 123 9.60 -6.75 1.20
C ILE A 123 9.62 -5.49 2.08
N TRP A 124 8.93 -4.44 1.66
CA TRP A 124 8.79 -3.22 2.45
C TRP A 124 7.54 -3.30 3.31
N VAL A 125 7.72 -3.02 4.60
CA VAL A 125 6.69 -3.13 5.64
C VAL A 125 6.61 -1.83 6.41
N GLY A 126 5.48 -1.14 6.31
CA GLY A 126 5.15 0.04 7.11
C GLY A 126 4.23 -0.34 8.27
N TYR A 127 4.46 0.27 9.44
CA TYR A 127 3.74 -0.05 10.68
C TYR A 127 2.86 1.12 11.13
N PHE A 128 1.67 0.83 11.65
CA PHE A 128 0.81 1.81 12.31
C PHE A 128 1.19 1.98 13.79
N ASP A 129 0.53 2.89 14.49
CA ASP A 129 0.89 3.34 15.83
C ASP A 129 1.05 2.20 16.86
N GLU A 130 0.17 1.20 16.89
CA GLU A 130 0.32 0.06 17.81
C GLU A 130 1.60 -0.76 17.54
N GLY A 131 2.05 -0.86 16.29
CA GLY A 131 3.31 -1.52 15.93
C GLY A 131 4.53 -0.67 16.30
N VAL A 132 4.45 0.64 16.03
CA VAL A 132 5.50 1.62 16.31
C VAL A 132 5.73 1.79 17.82
N PHE A 133 4.67 1.88 18.60
CA PHE A 133 4.73 2.06 20.05
C PHE A 133 4.66 0.74 20.83
N GLY A 134 4.65 -0.38 20.12
CA GLY A 134 4.65 -1.72 20.70
C GLY A 134 6.05 -2.23 21.08
N ASP A 135 6.16 -3.55 21.25
CA ASP A 135 7.39 -4.22 21.71
C ASP A 135 8.06 -5.08 20.63
N THR A 136 7.53 -5.08 19.41
CA THR A 136 8.09 -5.86 18.28
C THR A 136 9.07 -5.05 17.45
N ILE A 137 9.65 -5.67 16.41
CA ILE A 137 10.49 -4.98 15.43
C ILE A 137 9.76 -3.86 14.67
N GLY A 138 8.42 -3.81 14.74
CA GLY A 138 7.59 -2.74 14.17
C GLY A 138 7.87 -1.34 14.75
N THR A 139 8.56 -1.26 15.89
CA THR A 139 9.03 0.00 16.51
C THR A 139 9.86 0.90 15.59
N SER A 140 10.41 0.35 14.51
CA SER A 140 11.17 1.10 13.50
C SER A 140 10.27 1.93 12.57
N GLY A 141 8.95 1.68 12.54
CA GLY A 141 7.95 2.36 11.72
C GLY A 141 7.98 2.03 10.21
N LEU A 142 9.15 1.74 9.66
CA LEU A 142 9.33 1.19 8.31
C LEU A 142 10.57 0.28 8.28
N LEU A 143 10.38 -0.95 7.80
CA LEU A 143 11.46 -1.92 7.58
C LEU A 143 11.44 -2.42 6.13
N CYS A 144 12.61 -2.84 5.64
CA CYS A 144 12.71 -3.66 4.43
C CYS A 144 13.37 -4.98 4.77
N PHE A 145 12.82 -6.07 4.27
CA PHE A 145 13.33 -7.42 4.42
C PHE A 145 13.71 -7.99 3.05
N ASP A 146 14.66 -8.92 3.03
CA ASP A 146 14.85 -9.75 1.86
C ASP A 146 13.84 -10.91 1.82
N GLN A 147 13.90 -11.72 0.76
CA GLN A 147 13.02 -12.88 0.57
C GLN A 147 13.14 -13.98 1.64
N LYS A 148 14.17 -13.93 2.51
CA LYS A 148 14.35 -14.87 3.63
C LYS A 148 13.79 -14.32 4.94
N GLY A 149 13.34 -13.07 4.95
CA GLY A 149 12.89 -12.37 6.15
C GLY A 149 14.02 -11.72 6.93
N ASP A 150 15.22 -11.55 6.35
CA ASP A 150 16.31 -10.83 6.98
C ASP A 150 16.14 -9.32 6.76
N ILE A 151 16.29 -8.50 7.81
CA ILE A 151 16.19 -7.04 7.71
C ILE A 151 17.38 -6.50 6.90
N VAL A 152 17.08 -5.79 5.81
CA VAL A 152 18.05 -5.14 4.91
C VAL A 152 17.95 -3.61 4.92
N PHE A 153 16.93 -3.04 5.58
CA PHE A 153 16.81 -1.61 5.85
C PHE A 153 16.01 -1.37 7.12
N ASP A 154 16.43 -0.38 7.90
CA ASP A 154 15.80 0.09 9.12
C ASP A 154 15.69 1.62 9.09
N PHE A 155 14.45 2.12 9.13
CA PHE A 155 14.18 3.55 9.07
C PHE A 155 14.60 4.29 10.34
N ASP A 156 14.43 3.71 11.52
CA ASP A 156 14.86 4.31 12.78
C ASP A 156 16.40 4.42 12.82
N ALA A 157 17.11 3.42 12.31
CA ALA A 157 18.56 3.52 12.12
C ALA A 157 18.96 4.67 11.18
N LEU A 158 18.23 4.88 10.07
CA LEU A 158 18.44 6.01 9.16
C LEU A 158 18.21 7.36 9.86
N VAL A 159 17.12 7.49 10.64
CA VAL A 159 16.79 8.72 11.38
C VAL A 159 17.85 9.04 12.44
N LYS A 160 18.35 8.03 13.17
CA LYS A 160 19.42 8.20 14.17
C LYS A 160 20.69 8.78 13.55
N LEU A 161 21.03 8.36 12.33
CA LEU A 161 22.15 8.91 11.56
C LEU A 161 21.83 10.30 10.98
N ASN A 162 20.56 10.58 10.68
CA ASN A 162 20.09 11.77 9.98
C ASN A 162 19.00 12.51 10.78
N LYS A 163 19.41 13.27 11.81
CA LYS A 163 18.54 14.00 12.77
C LYS A 163 17.56 15.04 12.17
N LYS A 164 17.46 15.15 10.84
CA LYS A 164 16.53 16.03 10.14
C LYS A 164 15.22 15.33 9.75
N ILE A 165 15.23 13.99 9.70
CA ILE A 165 14.06 13.19 9.36
C ILE A 165 13.29 12.95 10.68
N PRO A 166 11.99 13.26 10.76
CA PRO A 166 11.20 12.89 11.92
C PRO A 166 11.00 11.37 11.99
N LEU A 167 10.78 10.84 13.20
CA LEU A 167 10.37 9.45 13.37
C LEU A 167 8.97 9.23 12.79
N ILE A 168 8.69 7.98 12.45
CA ILE A 168 7.35 7.51 12.06
C ILE A 168 6.60 7.19 13.35
N ASP A 169 5.49 7.87 13.59
CA ASP A 169 4.53 7.49 14.63
C ASP A 169 3.43 6.55 14.07
N ASP A 170 3.10 6.69 12.78
CA ASP A 170 2.11 5.87 12.06
C ASP A 170 2.40 5.96 10.55
N CYS A 171 2.64 4.84 9.87
CA CYS A 171 2.92 4.79 8.44
C CYS A 171 1.62 4.92 7.61
N TYR A 172 1.18 6.15 7.38
CA TYR A 172 -0.05 6.44 6.63
C TYR A 172 -0.09 5.88 5.21
N ALA A 173 0.97 6.00 4.42
CA ALA A 173 0.99 5.47 3.06
C ALA A 173 2.40 5.09 2.60
N LEU A 174 2.48 3.98 1.87
CA LEU A 174 3.71 3.44 1.29
C LEU A 174 3.56 3.30 -0.23
N ASN A 175 4.61 3.68 -0.97
CA ASN A 175 4.65 3.52 -2.42
C ASN A 175 6.06 3.09 -2.89
N VAL A 176 6.21 1.79 -3.13
CA VAL A 176 7.45 1.16 -3.60
C VAL A 176 7.46 1.16 -5.13
N ILE A 177 8.24 2.08 -5.70
CA ILE A 177 8.33 2.28 -7.16
C ILE A 177 9.23 1.22 -7.78
N THR A 178 10.41 1.04 -7.20
CA THR A 178 11.45 0.10 -7.63
C THR A 178 12.18 -0.46 -6.42
N ASN A 179 13.12 -1.37 -6.64
CA ASN A 179 13.99 -1.88 -5.57
C ASN A 179 14.79 -0.81 -4.82
N ASP A 180 15.05 0.31 -5.50
CA ASP A 180 15.88 1.40 -5.04
C ASP A 180 15.09 2.65 -4.71
N THR A 181 13.78 2.67 -4.92
CA THR A 181 12.97 3.88 -4.78
C THR A 181 11.68 3.58 -4.07
N VAL A 182 11.55 4.16 -2.88
CA VAL A 182 10.38 4.05 -2.04
C VAL A 182 9.97 5.43 -1.56
N TYR A 183 8.68 5.71 -1.59
CA TYR A 183 8.11 6.89 -0.96
C TYR A 183 7.27 6.47 0.23
N VAL A 184 7.44 7.16 1.34
CA VAL A 184 6.64 6.96 2.55
C VAL A 184 6.04 8.30 3.00
N TYR A 185 4.80 8.22 3.46
CA TYR A 185 4.02 9.32 4.01
C TYR A 185 3.49 8.89 5.37
N TYR A 186 3.74 9.67 6.42
CA TYR A 186 3.54 9.17 7.78
C TYR A 186 3.22 10.25 8.82
N PHE A 187 2.63 9.83 9.93
CA PHE A 187 2.35 10.69 11.08
C PHE A 187 3.63 10.99 11.87
N GLY A 188 3.71 12.24 12.30
CA GLY A 188 4.86 12.89 12.90
C GLY A 188 4.74 14.38 12.59
N ASP A 189 4.64 14.71 11.29
CA ASP A 189 4.17 16.00 10.77
C ASP A 189 3.68 15.87 9.31
N PHE A 190 3.32 14.65 8.88
CA PHE A 190 2.95 14.33 7.50
C PHE A 190 3.99 14.75 6.44
N PRO A 191 5.29 14.42 6.61
CA PRO A 191 6.26 14.58 5.53
C PRO A 191 6.08 13.52 4.45
N ILE A 192 6.52 13.83 3.24
CA ILE A 192 6.83 12.82 2.22
C ILE A 192 8.34 12.59 2.27
N VAL A 193 8.77 11.33 2.40
CA VAL A 193 10.18 10.95 2.31
C VAL A 193 10.36 10.03 1.12
N ALA A 194 11.23 10.39 0.19
CA ALA A 194 11.78 9.43 -0.76
C ALA A 194 13.02 8.80 -0.16
N LEU A 195 13.12 7.49 -0.24
CA LEU A 195 14.29 6.69 0.07
C LEU A 195 14.91 6.22 -1.25
N ARG A 196 16.23 6.41 -1.38
CA ARG A 196 17.02 5.93 -2.52
C ARG A 196 18.09 4.97 -2.04
N HIS A 197 18.24 3.83 -2.72
CA HIS A 197 19.29 2.85 -2.45
C HIS A 197 19.44 2.49 -0.95
N LYS A 198 18.31 2.46 -0.21
CA LYS A 198 18.22 2.13 1.23
C LYS A 198 19.15 2.95 2.13
N SER A 199 19.58 4.13 1.72
CA SER A 199 20.56 4.93 2.49
C SER A 199 20.47 6.44 2.23
N GLU A 200 20.10 6.82 1.02
CA GLU A 200 19.88 8.20 0.63
C GLU A 200 18.41 8.59 0.83
N TYR A 201 18.14 9.87 1.06
CA TYR A 201 16.78 10.35 1.21
C TYR A 201 16.57 11.76 0.69
N GLU A 202 15.34 12.03 0.27
CA GLU A 202 14.81 13.37 0.02
C GLU A 202 13.60 13.58 0.94
N LEU A 203 13.53 14.75 1.57
CA LEU A 203 12.48 15.08 2.54
C LEU A 203 11.68 16.28 2.04
N TRP A 204 10.41 16.06 1.75
CA TRP A 204 9.44 17.13 1.55
C TRP A 204 8.61 17.27 2.82
N LYS A 205 9.06 18.20 3.65
CA LYS A 205 8.34 18.70 4.81
C LYS A 205 8.16 20.20 4.60
N ASP A 206 6.95 20.61 4.24
CA ASP A 206 6.73 22.02 3.96
C ASP A 206 6.57 22.79 5.28
N GLN A 207 7.60 23.55 5.67
CA GLN A 207 7.53 24.45 6.81
C GLN A 207 6.93 25.83 6.45
N LEU A 208 6.79 26.15 5.15
CA LEU A 208 6.20 27.41 4.67
C LEU A 208 4.67 27.30 4.57
N LEU A 209 4.17 26.12 4.19
CA LEU A 209 2.80 25.74 4.48
C LEU A 209 2.73 25.48 5.98
N LYS A 210 1.95 26.27 6.73
CA LYS A 210 1.73 26.04 8.18
C LYS A 210 1.07 24.67 8.49
N ARG A 211 0.82 23.84 7.47
CA ARG A 211 0.11 22.56 7.47
C ARG A 211 0.63 21.67 6.33
N PRO A 212 0.62 20.34 6.48
CA PRO A 212 1.04 19.41 5.43
C PRO A 212 0.10 19.46 4.21
N PRO A 213 0.48 18.83 3.07
CA PRO A 213 -0.37 18.80 1.88
C PRO A 213 -1.78 18.28 2.18
N ILE A 214 -1.91 17.12 2.84
CA ILE A 214 -3.19 16.50 3.24
C ILE A 214 -3.03 15.64 4.51
N GLU A 215 -3.56 16.07 5.64
CA GLU A 215 -3.52 15.26 6.88
C GLU A 215 -4.27 13.93 6.71
N GLY A 216 -3.59 12.81 6.94
CA GLY A 216 -4.23 11.50 7.10
C GLY A 216 -4.53 10.71 5.82
N SER A 217 -3.94 11.07 4.68
CA SER A 217 -4.16 10.29 3.45
C SER A 217 -3.48 8.93 3.51
N GLN A 218 -4.25 7.85 3.28
CA GLN A 218 -3.79 6.46 3.40
C GLN A 218 -3.25 5.86 2.09
N ALA A 219 -3.34 6.59 0.97
CA ALA A 219 -2.84 6.12 -0.30
C ALA A 219 -2.45 7.29 -1.20
N PHE A 220 -1.41 7.09 -1.99
CA PHE A 220 -1.06 8.04 -3.04
C PHE A 220 -0.45 7.35 -4.26
N SER A 221 -0.57 8.01 -5.39
CA SER A 221 0.25 7.76 -6.56
C SER A 221 1.21 8.92 -6.79
N ILE A 222 2.34 8.66 -7.44
CA ILE A 222 3.39 9.63 -7.67
C ILE A 222 3.93 9.52 -9.09
N TRP A 223 4.13 10.67 -9.73
CA TRP A 223 4.76 10.78 -11.02
C TRP A 223 5.45 12.13 -11.16
N GLU A 224 6.75 12.11 -11.47
CA GLU A 224 7.58 13.30 -11.59
C GLU A 224 7.44 14.24 -10.37
N ASP A 225 7.01 15.48 -10.58
CA ASP A 225 6.84 16.51 -9.56
C ASP A 225 5.54 16.37 -8.74
N HIS A 226 4.70 15.39 -9.03
CA HIS A 226 3.33 15.35 -8.54
C HIS A 226 3.01 14.12 -7.71
N VAL A 227 2.25 14.34 -6.63
CA VAL A 227 1.65 13.31 -5.79
C VAL A 227 0.15 13.47 -5.83
N LEU A 228 -0.58 12.43 -6.18
CA LEU A 228 -2.03 12.38 -6.10
C LEU A 228 -2.43 11.55 -4.89
N PHE A 229 -2.83 12.23 -3.83
CA PHE A 229 -3.34 11.66 -2.59
C PHE A 229 -4.82 11.28 -2.71
N SER A 230 -5.21 10.22 -2.01
CA SER A 230 -6.60 9.98 -1.63
C SER A 230 -7.07 11.01 -0.58
N HIS A 231 -8.30 10.87 -0.10
CA HIS A 231 -8.87 11.77 0.91
C HIS A 231 -8.06 11.76 2.22
N GLY A 232 -8.10 12.87 2.95
CA GLY A 232 -7.58 12.97 4.32
C GLY A 232 -8.69 12.88 5.37
N TYR A 233 -8.36 13.08 6.66
CA TYR A 233 -9.31 12.86 7.78
C TYR A 233 -10.64 13.61 7.68
N LYS A 234 -10.64 14.82 7.10
CA LYS A 234 -11.78 15.75 7.11
C LYS A 234 -12.66 15.66 5.87
N GLU A 235 -12.26 14.86 4.90
CA GLU A 235 -12.93 14.76 3.60
C GLU A 235 -13.19 13.30 3.26
N LYS A 236 -14.21 13.04 2.42
CA LYS A 236 -14.46 11.73 1.84
C LYS A 236 -14.76 11.92 0.36
N GLY A 237 -14.30 10.99 -0.47
CA GLY A 237 -14.62 10.99 -1.90
C GLY A 237 -13.94 12.10 -2.73
N THR A 238 -12.87 12.73 -2.23
CA THR A 238 -12.04 13.69 -2.97
C THR A 238 -10.64 13.12 -3.19
N VAL A 239 -9.91 13.64 -4.18
CA VAL A 239 -8.49 13.35 -4.40
C VAL A 239 -7.71 14.66 -4.55
N HIS A 240 -6.45 14.65 -4.15
CA HIS A 240 -5.66 15.88 -4.00
C HIS A 240 -4.32 15.77 -4.72
N LEU A 241 -4.12 16.64 -5.71
CA LEU A 241 -2.88 16.73 -6.45
C LEU A 241 -1.96 17.75 -5.78
N TYR A 242 -0.86 17.28 -5.21
CA TYR A 242 0.23 18.09 -4.68
C TYR A 242 1.38 18.18 -5.70
N SER A 243 1.96 19.36 -5.86
CA SER A 243 3.19 19.58 -6.64
C SER A 243 4.33 19.94 -5.71
N PHE A 244 5.45 19.22 -5.80
CA PHE A 244 6.66 19.49 -5.01
C PHE A 244 7.26 20.86 -5.35
N THR A 245 7.31 21.21 -6.64
CA THR A 245 7.87 22.48 -7.12
C THR A 245 6.99 23.67 -6.73
N GLN A 246 5.68 23.59 -6.99
CA GLN A 246 4.77 24.71 -6.73
C GLN A 246 4.33 24.79 -5.27
N LYS A 247 4.52 23.72 -4.49
CA LYS A 247 4.07 23.62 -3.09
C LYS A 247 2.60 23.98 -2.93
N SER A 248 1.78 23.45 -3.85
CA SER A 248 0.35 23.76 -3.92
C SER A 248 -0.46 22.49 -4.06
N VAL A 249 -1.67 22.53 -3.52
CA VAL A 249 -2.63 21.42 -3.58
C VAL A 249 -3.83 21.86 -4.41
N LYS A 250 -4.24 20.99 -5.34
CA LYS A 250 -5.49 21.12 -6.10
C LYS A 250 -6.37 19.91 -5.80
N SER A 251 -7.63 20.16 -5.40
CA SER A 251 -8.59 19.10 -5.09
C SER A 251 -9.54 18.83 -6.26
N TYR A 252 -9.84 17.55 -6.46
CA TYR A 252 -10.71 17.06 -7.53
C TYR A 252 -11.77 16.11 -6.98
N LEU A 253 -12.94 16.12 -7.62
CA LEU A 253 -13.95 15.07 -7.48
C LEU A 253 -13.64 13.98 -8.53
N PRO A 254 -13.37 12.73 -8.12
CA PRO A 254 -13.23 11.63 -9.05
C PRO A 254 -14.60 11.30 -9.68
N VAL A 255 -14.62 11.13 -11.00
CA VAL A 255 -15.82 10.74 -11.76
C VAL A 255 -15.52 9.55 -12.67
N ASN A 256 -16.51 8.70 -12.93
CA ASN A 256 -16.39 7.59 -13.88
C ASN A 256 -16.41 8.09 -15.34
N GLU A 257 -16.37 7.15 -16.28
CA GLU A 257 -16.40 7.42 -17.72
C GLU A 257 -17.67 8.16 -18.18
N GLU A 258 -18.79 7.98 -17.47
CA GLU A 258 -20.08 8.62 -17.70
C GLU A 258 -20.17 10.02 -17.05
N GLY A 259 -19.18 10.40 -16.22
CA GLY A 259 -19.15 11.68 -15.51
C GLY A 259 -19.88 11.69 -14.17
N GLU A 260 -20.28 10.52 -13.66
CA GLU A 260 -20.91 10.34 -12.36
C GLU A 260 -19.84 10.31 -11.26
N VAL A 261 -20.15 10.87 -10.09
CA VAL A 261 -19.21 10.96 -8.97
C VAL A 261 -18.92 9.58 -8.37
N ILE A 262 -17.65 9.28 -8.17
CA ILE A 262 -17.20 8.04 -7.52
C ILE A 262 -17.11 8.27 -6.02
N HIS A 263 -18.05 7.68 -5.28
CA HIS A 263 -18.02 7.62 -3.82
C HIS A 263 -17.23 6.39 -3.37
N TYR A 264 -15.91 6.51 -3.33
CA TYR A 264 -15.04 5.42 -2.90
C TYR A 264 -14.91 5.33 -1.37
N GLU A 265 -14.76 4.12 -0.86
CA GLU A 265 -14.63 3.80 0.56
C GLU A 265 -13.18 3.94 1.04
N PHE A 266 -12.25 3.39 0.25
CA PHE A 266 -10.81 3.51 0.46
C PHE A 266 -10.07 3.55 -0.88
N ALA A 267 -8.78 3.82 -0.81
CA ALA A 267 -7.92 3.82 -1.98
C ALA A 267 -6.64 3.03 -1.70
N THR A 268 -6.02 2.53 -2.77
CA THR A 268 -4.69 1.94 -2.73
C THR A 268 -3.89 2.48 -3.91
N GLY A 269 -2.60 2.73 -3.71
CA GLY A 269 -1.78 3.43 -4.69
C GLY A 269 -0.39 2.83 -4.78
N ARG A 270 0.13 2.76 -6.00
CA ARG A 270 1.50 2.33 -6.26
C ARG A 270 1.98 2.88 -7.59
N GLN A 271 3.24 3.30 -7.65
CA GLN A 271 3.79 4.04 -8.78
C GLN A 271 2.89 5.23 -9.12
N HIS A 272 2.58 5.42 -10.39
CA HIS A 272 1.71 6.48 -10.90
C HIS A 272 0.22 6.09 -10.90
N LEU A 273 -0.15 4.97 -10.28
CA LEU A 273 -1.51 4.45 -10.28
C LEU A 273 -2.15 4.62 -8.91
N LEU A 274 -3.35 5.22 -8.90
CA LEU A 274 -4.22 5.29 -7.74
C LEU A 274 -5.51 4.55 -8.06
N TYR A 275 -5.88 3.59 -7.21
CA TYR A 275 -7.11 2.84 -7.31
C TYR A 275 -8.10 3.32 -6.26
N LEU A 276 -9.31 3.64 -6.70
CA LEU A 276 -10.43 4.04 -5.85
C LEU A 276 -11.38 2.86 -5.75
N VAL A 277 -11.62 2.38 -4.54
CA VAL A 277 -12.43 1.19 -4.28
C VAL A 277 -13.79 1.62 -3.76
N THR A 278 -14.85 1.28 -4.48
CA THR A 278 -16.22 1.30 -3.98
C THR A 278 -16.64 -0.11 -3.54
N GLU A 279 -17.80 -0.24 -2.92
CA GLU A 279 -18.40 -1.54 -2.56
C GLU A 279 -18.32 -2.57 -3.70
N ASN A 280 -18.63 -2.16 -4.93
CA ASN A 280 -18.83 -3.07 -6.06
C ASN A 280 -17.81 -2.92 -7.18
N THR A 281 -16.96 -1.90 -7.18
CA THR A 281 -16.11 -1.58 -8.34
C THR A 281 -14.81 -0.91 -7.92
N VAL A 282 -13.73 -1.27 -8.62
CA VAL A 282 -12.46 -0.57 -8.53
C VAL A 282 -12.28 0.31 -9.76
N TYR A 283 -12.00 1.59 -9.52
CA TYR A 283 -11.65 2.57 -10.54
C TYR A 283 -10.16 2.91 -10.47
N GLN A 284 -9.57 3.24 -11.60
CA GLN A 284 -8.15 3.54 -11.73
C GLN A 284 -7.95 4.97 -12.23
N ILE A 285 -7.11 5.73 -11.53
CA ILE A 285 -6.54 6.99 -11.99
C ILE A 285 -5.08 6.73 -12.34
N ASP A 286 -4.69 7.08 -13.57
CA ASP A 286 -3.30 7.05 -14.00
C ASP A 286 -2.75 8.48 -14.03
N LEU A 287 -1.92 8.80 -13.05
CA LEU A 287 -1.37 10.14 -12.88
C LEU A 287 -0.55 10.59 -14.09
N LYS A 288 0.12 9.68 -14.79
CA LYS A 288 0.86 9.99 -16.04
C LYS A 288 -0.07 10.58 -17.10
N LEU A 289 -1.25 9.98 -17.26
CA LEU A 289 -2.21 10.39 -18.27
C LEU A 289 -2.92 11.68 -17.86
N CYS A 290 -3.22 11.82 -16.57
CA CYS A 290 -3.92 12.98 -16.04
C CYS A 290 -3.09 14.27 -16.07
N LEU A 291 -1.76 14.20 -15.96
CA LEU A 291 -0.89 15.39 -15.96
C LEU A 291 -0.94 16.19 -17.26
N SER A 292 -1.19 15.53 -18.40
CA SER A 292 -1.46 16.22 -19.67
C SER A 292 -2.75 17.06 -19.65
N SER A 293 -3.62 16.83 -18.67
CA SER A 293 -4.95 17.44 -18.53
C SER A 293 -5.04 18.46 -17.39
N PHE A 294 -3.94 18.74 -16.67
CA PHE A 294 -3.92 19.60 -15.47
C PHE A 294 -3.41 21.02 -15.69
#